data_AF-A0A850B0J1-F1
#
_entry.id   AF-A0A850B0J1-F1
#
_cell.length_a   1.000
_cell.length_b   1.000
_cell.length_c   1.000
_cell.angle_alpha   90.00
_cell.angle_beta   90.00
_cell.angle_gamma   90.00
#
_symmetry.space_group_name_H-M   'P 1'
#
loop_
_entity.id
_entity.type
_entity.pdbx_description
1 polymer ?
#
loop_
_entity_poly.entity_id
_entity_poly.type
_entity_poly.pdbx_seq_one_letter_code
_entity_poly.pdbx_strand_id
1 'polypeptide(L)'
;MSGQPEKEPEGSFDPKLVQRLRSKKEAERKAAEEELRRLGPGAVDELLRLLDKESANRQRRRRMGYGFLVLWLVFVVGMAALDGGKNIGSFTGMIGSMLALFAATQAQKDAANVLSRYDDIRIVGALAEALSYDDKGLTKTASDALIRLLPKLRASDHALLSSDQRRHLDKALAQGKNRELAMAILDAYEQVGDRTSVSLLEKIAAGEVRAVRNQAIRERAAEVLPAVRSCAELVSAAQTLLRPTVNADEDVLVRPAGGPTDYDDETLLRPVEQPDGADRIDAATSRTPGNGNDEAAATLRG
;
A
#
# COMPACT_ATOMS: atom_id res chain seq x y z
N MET A 1 16.49 -42.95 -4.62
CA MET A 1 15.94 -41.77 -5.30
C MET A 1 16.77 -40.57 -4.89
N SER A 2 17.80 -40.24 -5.66
CA SER A 2 18.63 -39.05 -5.43
C SER A 2 17.91 -37.85 -6.03
N GLY A 3 17.44 -36.92 -5.18
CA GLY A 3 16.92 -35.64 -5.63
C GLY A 3 18.04 -34.87 -6.32
N GLN A 4 17.89 -34.61 -7.60
CA GLN A 4 18.75 -33.62 -8.26
C GLN A 4 18.48 -32.27 -7.60
N PRO A 5 19.52 -31.50 -7.24
CA PRO A 5 19.32 -30.15 -6.76
C PRO A 5 18.60 -29.37 -7.87
N GLU A 6 17.39 -28.89 -7.56
CA GLU A 6 16.73 -27.89 -8.39
C GLU A 6 17.74 -26.76 -8.59
N LYS A 7 18.21 -26.58 -9.84
CA LYS A 7 19.00 -25.42 -10.20
C LYS A 7 18.17 -24.20 -9.80
N GLU A 8 18.67 -23.41 -8.86
CA GLU A 8 18.10 -22.11 -8.56
C GLU A 8 17.87 -21.36 -9.88
N PRO A 9 16.71 -20.73 -10.08
CA PRO A 9 16.39 -20.09 -11.35
C PRO A 9 17.51 -19.10 -11.71
N GLU A 10 18.10 -19.24 -12.90
CA GLU A 10 19.24 -18.48 -13.44
C GLU A 10 18.93 -16.97 -13.68
N GLY A 11 18.06 -16.37 -12.86
CA GLY A 11 17.66 -14.97 -12.92
C GLY A 11 17.76 -14.27 -11.57
N SER A 12 18.82 -14.54 -10.79
CA SER A 12 19.03 -13.85 -9.51
C SER A 12 19.17 -12.34 -9.74
N PHE A 13 18.31 -11.56 -9.11
CA PHE A 13 18.36 -10.09 -9.16
C PHE A 13 19.68 -9.60 -8.55
N ASP A 14 20.52 -8.94 -9.35
CA ASP A 14 21.72 -8.28 -8.85
C ASP A 14 21.34 -6.90 -8.26
N PRO A 15 21.53 -6.66 -6.95
CA PRO A 15 21.27 -5.35 -6.34
C PRO A 15 22.05 -4.20 -7.00
N LYS A 16 23.18 -4.51 -7.67
CA LYS A 16 23.94 -3.52 -8.44
C LYS A 16 23.18 -3.00 -9.65
N LEU A 17 22.11 -3.66 -10.12
CA LEU A 17 21.25 -3.13 -11.18
C LEU A 17 20.64 -1.79 -10.78
N VAL A 18 20.17 -1.67 -9.54
CA VAL A 18 19.65 -0.40 -9.03
C VAL A 18 20.75 0.65 -8.96
N GLN A 19 21.99 0.26 -8.66
CA GLN A 19 23.13 1.17 -8.69
C GLN A 19 23.50 1.59 -10.14
N ARG A 20 23.38 0.69 -11.12
CA ARG A 20 23.63 0.96 -12.54
C ARG A 20 22.60 1.92 -13.15
N LEU A 21 21.36 1.89 -12.68
CA LEU A 21 20.36 2.91 -13.03
C LEU A 21 20.81 4.35 -12.69
N ARG A 22 21.73 4.48 -11.72
CA ARG A 22 22.31 5.76 -11.27
C ARG A 22 23.56 6.16 -12.03
N SER A 23 24.04 5.31 -12.95
CA SER A 23 25.25 5.63 -13.70
C SER A 23 25.06 6.93 -14.48
N LYS A 24 26.09 7.78 -14.47
CA LYS A 24 26.13 8.98 -15.32
C LYS A 24 26.16 8.61 -16.81
N LYS A 25 26.56 7.37 -17.14
CA LYS A 25 26.60 6.87 -18.51
C LYS A 25 25.21 6.38 -18.91
N GLU A 26 24.63 7.02 -19.91
CA GLU A 26 23.30 6.68 -20.42
C GLU A 26 23.20 5.22 -20.86
N ALA A 27 24.26 4.67 -21.46
CA ALA A 27 24.32 3.27 -21.91
C ALA A 27 24.18 2.28 -20.75
N GLU A 28 24.85 2.53 -19.61
CA GLU A 28 24.77 1.65 -18.43
C GLU A 28 23.37 1.69 -17.81
N ARG A 29 22.74 2.87 -17.78
CA ARG A 29 21.37 3.04 -17.30
C ARG A 29 20.36 2.32 -18.18
N LYS A 30 20.45 2.49 -19.51
CA LYS A 30 19.55 1.79 -20.47
C LYS A 30 19.70 0.28 -20.38
N ALA A 31 20.93 -0.23 -20.30
CA ALA A 31 21.18 -1.66 -20.13
C ALA A 31 20.57 -2.20 -18.83
N ALA A 32 20.66 -1.47 -17.72
CA ALA A 32 20.02 -1.86 -16.47
C ALA A 32 18.48 -1.81 -16.55
N GLU A 33 17.90 -0.85 -17.26
CA GLU A 33 16.44 -0.79 -17.49
C GLU A 33 15.95 -1.96 -18.36
N GLU A 34 16.68 -2.32 -19.41
CA GLU A 34 16.36 -3.49 -20.25
C GLU A 34 16.46 -4.79 -19.47
N GLU A 35 17.47 -4.91 -18.61
CA GLU A 35 17.66 -6.08 -17.74
C GLU A 35 16.51 -6.22 -16.72
N LEU A 36 16.07 -5.11 -16.13
CA LEU A 36 14.88 -5.10 -15.25
C LEU A 36 13.59 -5.45 -16.01
N ARG A 37 13.43 -4.94 -17.23
CA ARG A 37 12.28 -5.31 -18.09
C ARG A 37 12.29 -6.81 -18.43
N ARG A 38 13.48 -7.38 -18.66
CA ARG A 38 13.64 -8.81 -18.95
C ARG A 38 13.28 -9.69 -17.75
N LEU A 39 13.57 -9.23 -16.54
CA LEU A 39 13.19 -9.90 -15.29
C LEU A 39 11.67 -9.84 -15.02
N GLY A 40 10.95 -8.88 -15.63
CA GLY A 40 9.50 -8.81 -15.59
C GLY A 40 8.94 -8.66 -14.16
N PRO A 41 7.87 -9.39 -13.80
CA PRO A 41 7.27 -9.33 -12.46
C PRO A 41 8.24 -9.69 -11.32
N GLY A 42 9.23 -10.55 -11.56
CA GLY A 42 10.22 -10.92 -10.53
C GLY A 42 11.13 -9.75 -10.12
N ALA A 43 11.30 -8.74 -10.99
CA ALA A 43 12.00 -7.52 -10.63
C ALA A 43 11.23 -6.70 -9.58
N VAL A 44 9.89 -6.76 -9.60
CA VAL A 44 9.05 -6.02 -8.67
C VAL A 44 9.27 -6.53 -7.25
N ASP A 45 9.27 -7.85 -7.05
CA ASP A 45 9.46 -8.47 -5.73
C ASP A 45 10.82 -8.11 -5.12
N GLU A 46 11.87 -8.09 -5.94
CA GLU A 46 13.22 -7.75 -5.48
C GLU A 46 13.39 -6.24 -5.23
N LEU A 47 12.75 -5.39 -6.03
CA LEU A 47 12.70 -3.94 -5.78
C LEU A 47 11.92 -3.62 -4.50
N LEU A 48 10.80 -4.31 -4.26
CA LEU A 48 10.03 -4.19 -3.01
C LEU A 48 10.87 -4.65 -1.83
N ARG A 49 11.52 -5.81 -1.93
CA ARG A 49 12.43 -6.31 -0.88
C ARG A 49 13.57 -5.33 -0.58
N LEU A 50 14.14 -4.71 -1.61
CA LEU A 50 15.17 -3.68 -1.45
C LEU A 50 14.61 -2.45 -0.74
N LEU A 51 13.40 -2.00 -1.10
CA LEU A 51 12.72 -0.87 -0.46
C LEU A 51 12.37 -1.15 1.00
N ASP A 52 11.85 -2.33 1.32
CA ASP A 52 11.53 -2.75 2.68
C ASP A 52 12.78 -2.82 3.57
N LYS A 53 13.87 -3.38 3.03
CA LYS A 53 15.16 -3.42 3.73
C LYS A 53 15.67 -2.02 4.02
N GLU A 54 15.54 -1.10 3.07
CA GLU A 54 16.00 0.28 3.21
C GLU A 54 15.07 1.11 4.12
N SER A 55 13.75 0.89 4.07
CA SER A 55 12.77 1.54 4.94
C SER A 55 12.98 1.14 6.41
N ALA A 56 13.22 -0.16 6.67
CA ALA A 56 13.57 -0.67 8.00
C ALA A 56 14.89 -0.07 8.51
N ASN A 57 15.93 -0.03 7.67
CA ASN A 57 17.19 0.62 7.99
C ASN A 57 17.01 2.11 8.30
N ARG A 58 16.16 2.81 7.54
CA ARG A 58 15.86 4.23 7.77
C ARG A 58 15.12 4.44 9.08
N GLN A 59 14.13 3.60 9.40
CA GLN A 59 13.42 3.71 10.67
C GLN A 59 14.38 3.52 11.85
N ARG A 60 15.31 2.57 11.74
CA ARG A 60 16.39 2.40 12.73
C ARG A 60 17.30 3.62 12.81
N ARG A 61 17.76 4.16 11.67
CA ARG A 61 18.57 5.40 11.63
C ARG A 61 17.85 6.60 12.23
N ARG A 62 16.55 6.77 11.98
CA ARG A 62 15.74 7.83 12.57
C ARG A 62 15.65 7.68 14.08
N ARG A 63 15.35 6.48 14.59
CA ARG A 63 15.32 6.23 16.05
C ARG A 63 16.67 6.52 16.70
N MET A 64 17.77 6.09 16.09
CA MET A 64 19.13 6.41 16.57
C MET A 64 19.42 7.91 16.48
N GLY A 65 19.04 8.56 15.37
CA GLY A 65 19.22 9.99 15.17
C GLY A 65 18.45 10.84 16.18
N TYR A 66 17.21 10.47 16.51
CA TYR A 66 16.45 11.12 17.58
C TYR A 66 17.11 10.94 18.95
N GLY A 67 17.56 9.71 19.27
CA GLY A 67 18.30 9.47 20.51
C GLY A 67 19.57 10.34 20.60
N PHE A 68 20.33 10.41 19.51
CA PHE A 68 21.52 11.25 19.43
C PHE A 68 21.20 12.75 19.53
N LEU A 69 20.11 13.22 18.89
CA LEU A 69 19.66 14.60 18.98
C LEU A 69 19.28 15.00 20.41
N VAL A 70 18.53 14.15 21.12
CA VAL A 70 18.16 14.39 22.52
C VAL A 70 19.41 14.43 23.40
N LEU A 71 20.32 13.47 23.24
CA LEU A 71 21.59 13.44 23.97
C LEU A 71 22.43 14.71 23.70
N TRP A 72 22.51 15.13 22.44
CA TRP A 72 23.22 16.34 22.04
C TRP A 72 22.60 17.60 22.64
N LEU A 73 21.27 17.72 22.66
CA LEU A 73 20.58 18.85 23.31
C LEU A 73 20.88 18.90 24.81
N VAL A 74 20.85 17.77 25.50
CA VAL A 74 21.22 17.68 26.93
C VAL A 74 22.67 18.13 27.13
N PHE A 75 23.58 17.70 26.25
CA PHE A 75 24.99 18.11 26.30
C PHE A 75 25.15 19.62 26.11
N VAL A 76 24.47 20.21 25.11
CA VAL A 76 24.54 21.66 24.85
C VAL A 76 24.00 22.47 26.03
N VAL A 77 22.88 22.05 26.63
CA VAL A 77 22.32 22.70 27.82
C VAL A 77 23.26 22.59 29.02
N GLY A 78 23.87 21.41 29.22
CA GLY A 78 24.87 21.19 30.26
C GLY A 78 26.10 22.09 30.11
N MET A 79 26.66 22.16 28.90
CA MET A 79 27.79 23.05 28.59
C MET A 79 27.43 24.53 28.76
N ALA A 80 26.22 24.94 28.35
CA ALA A 80 25.77 26.32 28.52
C ALA A 80 25.65 26.71 30.00
N ALA A 81 25.22 25.78 30.85
CA ALA A 81 25.13 25.98 32.30
C ALA A 81 26.50 26.11 32.98
N LEU A 82 27.53 25.42 32.46
CA LEU A 82 28.89 25.45 33.03
C LEU A 82 29.71 26.66 32.55
N ASP A 83 29.65 27.01 31.27
CA ASP A 83 30.53 28.03 30.66
C ASP A 83 29.91 29.44 30.57
N GLY A 84 28.68 29.63 31.07
CA GLY A 84 27.98 30.92 31.01
C GLY A 84 27.69 31.38 29.57
N GLY A 85 27.52 30.45 28.63
CA GLY A 85 27.05 30.72 27.26
C GLY A 85 28.07 31.28 26.26
N LYS A 86 29.35 31.44 26.62
CA LYS A 86 30.36 32.08 25.74
C LYS A 86 30.69 31.30 24.45
N ASN A 87 30.42 29.99 24.42
CA ASN A 87 30.79 29.09 23.32
C ASN A 87 29.62 28.63 22.41
N ILE A 88 28.43 29.25 22.54
CA ILE A 88 27.21 28.79 21.84
C ILE A 88 27.33 28.81 20.29
N GLY A 89 28.10 29.73 19.72
CA GLY A 89 28.19 29.91 18.26
C GLY A 89 28.82 28.74 17.49
N SER A 90 29.68 27.95 18.14
CA SER A 90 30.42 26.84 17.49
C SER A 90 29.54 25.63 17.18
N PHE A 91 28.39 25.49 17.84
CA PHE A 91 27.53 24.30 17.73
C PHE A 91 26.61 24.30 16.50
N THR A 92 26.48 25.43 15.79
CA THR A 92 25.59 25.60 14.64
C THR A 92 25.93 24.65 13.48
N GLY A 93 27.21 24.34 13.26
CA GLY A 93 27.66 23.45 12.19
C GLY A 93 27.23 21.99 12.36
N MET A 94 27.01 21.53 13.59
CA MET A 94 26.66 20.14 13.89
C MET A 94 25.17 19.82 13.63
N ILE A 95 24.30 20.84 13.66
CA ILE A 95 22.87 20.68 13.32
C ILE A 95 22.71 20.33 11.83
N GLY A 96 23.54 20.93 10.96
CA GLY A 96 23.49 20.69 9.52
C GLY A 96 23.82 19.24 9.13
N SER A 97 24.82 18.63 9.75
CA SER A 97 25.19 17.23 9.48
C SER A 97 24.14 16.23 9.98
N MET A 98 23.45 16.55 11.08
CA MET A 98 22.33 15.74 11.57
C MET A 98 21.15 15.72 10.59
N LEU A 99 20.80 16.86 9.99
CA LEU A 99 19.70 16.92 9.01
C LEU A 99 19.98 16.07 7.77
N ALA A 100 21.25 15.92 7.37
CA ALA A 100 21.64 15.07 6.24
C ALA A 100 21.30 13.58 6.46
N LEU A 101 21.26 13.10 7.72
CA LEU A 101 20.88 11.72 8.05
C LEU A 101 19.40 11.41 7.76
N PHE A 102 18.56 12.45 7.63
CA PHE A 102 17.13 12.31 7.36
C PHE A 102 16.78 12.34 5.86
N ALA A 103 17.72 12.76 5.00
CA ALA A 103 17.53 12.80 3.56
C ALA A 103 17.24 11.40 3.00
N ALA A 104 16.31 11.31 2.05
CA ALA A 104 16.01 10.05 1.36
C ALA A 104 17.25 9.58 0.60
N THR A 105 17.60 8.30 0.71
CA THR A 105 18.72 7.76 -0.06
C THR A 105 18.35 7.74 -1.53
N GLN A 106 19.30 8.08 -2.40
CA GLN A 106 19.05 8.16 -3.83
C GLN A 106 18.55 6.83 -4.41
N ALA A 107 19.03 5.69 -3.87
CA ALA A 107 18.57 4.37 -4.24
C ALA A 107 17.04 4.18 -4.07
N GLN A 108 16.43 4.76 -3.04
CA GLN A 108 14.97 4.72 -2.87
C GLN A 108 14.26 5.51 -3.96
N LYS A 109 14.82 6.65 -4.37
CA LYS A 109 14.24 7.47 -5.44
C LYS A 109 14.25 6.74 -6.77
N ASP A 110 15.36 6.08 -7.07
CA ASP A 110 15.52 5.32 -8.31
C ASP A 110 14.62 4.08 -8.32
N ALA A 111 14.58 3.33 -7.22
CA ALA A 111 13.69 2.17 -7.07
C ALA A 111 12.21 2.58 -7.19
N ALA A 112 11.78 3.63 -6.49
CA ALA A 112 10.40 4.12 -6.57
C ALA A 112 10.05 4.67 -7.96
N ASN A 113 10.98 5.35 -8.63
CA ASN A 113 10.80 5.82 -10.01
C ASN A 113 10.64 4.65 -10.98
N VAL A 114 11.43 3.59 -10.82
CA VAL A 114 11.28 2.36 -11.62
C VAL A 114 9.97 1.66 -11.31
N LEU A 115 9.63 1.48 -10.03
CA LEU A 115 8.36 0.87 -9.62
C LEU A 115 7.16 1.61 -10.19
N SER A 116 7.19 2.94 -10.24
CA SER A 116 6.09 3.77 -10.78
C SER A 116 5.72 3.47 -12.23
N ARG A 117 6.58 2.76 -12.98
CA ARG A 117 6.34 2.33 -14.36
C ARG A 117 5.64 0.98 -14.47
N TYR A 118 5.54 0.22 -13.38
CA TYR A 118 4.84 -1.06 -13.34
C TYR A 118 3.39 -0.85 -12.92
N ASP A 119 2.47 -1.58 -13.54
CA ASP A 119 1.05 -1.59 -13.23
C ASP A 119 0.68 -2.69 -12.22
N ASP A 120 1.50 -2.86 -11.17
CA ASP A 120 1.31 -3.90 -10.15
C ASP A 120 0.75 -3.31 -8.85
N ILE A 121 -0.39 -3.81 -8.36
CA ILE A 121 -1.06 -3.33 -7.15
C ILE A 121 -0.21 -3.51 -5.88
N ARG A 122 0.75 -4.43 -5.87
CA ARG A 122 1.61 -4.71 -4.71
C ARG A 122 2.56 -3.55 -4.39
N ILE A 123 2.78 -2.65 -5.35
CA ILE A 123 3.69 -1.51 -5.17
C ILE A 123 3.04 -0.29 -4.51
N VAL A 124 1.71 -0.31 -4.33
CA VAL A 124 0.95 0.84 -3.79
C VAL A 124 1.47 1.23 -2.41
N GLY A 125 1.79 0.27 -1.54
CA GLY A 125 2.34 0.54 -0.21
C GLY A 125 3.66 1.33 -0.25
N ALA A 126 4.61 0.88 -1.07
CA ALA A 126 5.90 1.56 -1.23
C ALA A 126 5.74 2.97 -1.84
N LEU A 127 4.82 3.14 -2.79
CA LEU A 127 4.52 4.46 -3.38
C LEU A 127 3.82 5.40 -2.37
N ALA A 128 2.95 4.88 -1.51
CA ALA A 128 2.32 5.66 -0.45
C ALA A 128 3.37 6.21 0.53
N GLU A 129 4.36 5.40 0.91
CA GLU A 129 5.49 5.87 1.72
C GLU A 129 6.30 6.97 1.01
N ALA A 130 6.49 6.85 -0.31
CA ALA A 130 7.22 7.82 -1.10
C ALA A 130 6.57 9.22 -1.10
N LEU A 131 5.25 9.33 -0.89
CA LEU A 131 4.55 10.61 -0.73
C LEU A 131 5.02 11.39 0.51
N SER A 132 5.57 10.72 1.51
CA SER A 132 6.06 11.34 2.74
C SER A 132 7.44 11.96 2.61
N TYR A 133 8.12 11.74 1.48
CA TYR A 133 9.48 12.21 1.28
C TYR A 133 9.51 13.68 0.86
N ASP A 134 10.51 14.42 1.34
CA ASP A 134 10.72 15.84 1.02
C ASP A 134 11.42 16.02 -0.34
N ASP A 135 10.99 15.25 -1.34
CA ASP A 135 11.48 15.33 -2.71
C ASP A 135 10.30 15.52 -3.66
N LYS A 136 10.21 16.72 -4.25
CA LYS A 136 9.08 17.09 -5.10
C LYS A 136 8.97 16.21 -6.35
N GLY A 137 10.09 15.78 -6.93
CA GLY A 137 10.10 14.97 -8.13
C GLY A 137 9.56 13.58 -7.84
N LEU A 138 10.07 12.94 -6.79
CA LEU A 138 9.63 11.64 -6.35
C LEU A 138 8.17 11.64 -5.88
N THR A 139 7.75 12.64 -5.11
CA THR A 139 6.36 12.76 -4.67
C THR A 139 5.40 12.92 -5.86
N LYS A 140 5.81 13.66 -6.91
CA LYS A 140 5.03 13.74 -8.16
C LYS A 140 4.94 12.38 -8.85
N THR A 141 6.07 11.72 -9.09
CA THR A 141 6.10 10.39 -9.72
C THR A 141 5.27 9.36 -8.96
N ALA A 142 5.34 9.35 -7.63
CA ALA A 142 4.54 8.47 -6.78
C ALA A 142 3.05 8.82 -6.85
N SER A 143 2.70 10.11 -6.83
CA SER A 143 1.30 10.57 -6.99
C SER A 143 0.72 10.10 -8.32
N ASP A 144 1.45 10.30 -9.42
CA ASP A 144 1.00 9.95 -10.77
C ASP A 144 0.75 8.44 -10.91
N ALA A 145 1.59 7.60 -10.28
CA ALA A 145 1.40 6.16 -10.25
C ALA A 145 0.24 5.74 -9.35
N LEU A 146 0.11 6.34 -8.16
CA LEU A 146 -0.99 6.06 -7.23
C LEU A 146 -2.36 6.43 -7.83
N ILE A 147 -2.46 7.52 -8.59
CA ILE A 147 -3.70 7.90 -9.30
C ILE A 147 -4.18 6.77 -10.23
N ARG A 148 -3.26 6.04 -10.87
CA ARG A 148 -3.60 4.93 -11.78
C ARG A 148 -3.85 3.61 -11.06
N LEU A 149 -3.18 3.38 -9.93
CA LEU A 149 -3.17 2.09 -9.24
C LEU A 149 -4.23 1.97 -8.15
N LEU A 150 -4.48 3.05 -7.39
CA LEU A 150 -5.43 3.03 -6.27
C LEU A 150 -6.85 2.61 -6.68
N PRO A 151 -7.43 3.07 -7.81
CA PRO A 151 -8.75 2.63 -8.23
C PRO A 151 -8.83 1.15 -8.65
N LYS A 152 -7.69 0.47 -8.80
CA LYS A 152 -7.64 -0.96 -9.15
C LYS A 152 -7.65 -1.87 -7.92
N LEU A 153 -7.50 -1.31 -6.71
CA LEU A 153 -7.52 -2.08 -5.47
C LEU A 153 -8.91 -2.69 -5.23
N ARG A 154 -8.93 -3.93 -4.75
CA ARG A 154 -10.14 -4.66 -4.38
C ARG A 154 -10.18 -4.87 -2.87
N ALA A 155 -11.36 -5.21 -2.32
CA ALA A 155 -11.51 -5.54 -0.92
C ALA A 155 -10.57 -6.68 -0.43
N SER A 156 -10.23 -7.63 -1.31
CA SER A 156 -9.24 -8.69 -1.01
C SER A 156 -7.84 -8.14 -0.70
N ASP A 157 -7.52 -6.96 -1.22
CA ASP A 157 -6.19 -6.37 -1.20
C ASP A 157 -5.95 -5.50 0.04
N HIS A 158 -6.88 -5.49 1.00
CA HIS A 158 -6.79 -4.68 2.22
C HIS A 158 -5.48 -4.92 3.00
N ALA A 159 -4.93 -6.14 2.93
CA ALA A 159 -3.69 -6.53 3.58
C ALA A 159 -2.42 -5.98 2.91
N LEU A 160 -2.51 -5.50 1.66
CA LEU A 160 -1.37 -4.90 0.95
C LEU A 160 -0.97 -3.54 1.53
N LEU A 161 -1.86 -2.86 2.26
CA LEU A 161 -1.61 -1.55 2.86
C LEU A 161 -1.46 -1.66 4.38
N SER A 162 -0.25 -1.43 4.87
CA SER A 162 0.03 -1.33 6.30
C SER A 162 -0.61 -0.08 6.92
N SER A 163 -0.77 -0.07 8.25
CA SER A 163 -1.29 1.10 8.97
C SER A 163 -0.45 2.36 8.75
N ASP A 164 0.87 2.22 8.63
CA ASP A 164 1.78 3.33 8.36
C ASP A 164 1.59 3.89 6.93
N GLN A 165 1.39 3.01 5.95
CA GLN A 165 1.12 3.38 4.56
C GLN A 165 -0.22 4.09 4.42
N ARG A 166 -1.27 3.59 5.08
CA ARG A 166 -2.59 4.24 5.16
C ARG A 166 -2.47 5.64 5.76
N ARG A 167 -1.68 5.79 6.83
CA ARG A 167 -1.40 7.10 7.44
C ARG A 167 -0.71 8.07 6.47
N HIS A 168 0.11 7.58 5.53
CA HIS A 168 0.69 8.43 4.49
C HIS A 168 -0.35 8.89 3.47
N LEU A 169 -1.28 8.01 3.06
CA LEU A 169 -2.41 8.37 2.20
C LEU A 169 -3.35 9.36 2.91
N ASP A 170 -3.69 9.12 4.18
CA ASP A 170 -4.48 10.02 5.03
C ASP A 170 -3.89 11.43 5.08
N LYS A 171 -2.57 11.52 5.28
CA LYS A 171 -1.86 12.80 5.29
C LYS A 171 -1.93 13.48 3.93
N ALA A 172 -1.81 12.74 2.83
CA ALA A 172 -1.91 13.28 1.48
C ALA A 172 -3.34 13.79 1.19
N LEU A 173 -4.36 12.99 1.56
CA LEU A 173 -5.77 13.34 1.43
C LEU A 173 -6.10 14.58 2.26
N ALA A 174 -5.72 14.63 3.54
CA ALA A 174 -5.96 15.76 4.43
C ALA A 174 -5.31 17.07 3.93
N GLN A 175 -4.16 16.99 3.24
CA GLN A 175 -3.51 18.14 2.63
C GLN A 175 -4.27 18.68 1.41
N GLY A 176 -4.95 17.81 0.66
CA GLY A 176 -5.77 18.17 -0.51
C GLY A 176 -5.01 18.92 -1.62
N LYS A 177 -3.69 18.71 -1.75
CA LYS A 177 -2.84 19.44 -2.71
C LYS A 177 -3.09 19.02 -4.16
N ASN A 178 -3.31 17.73 -4.39
CA ASN A 178 -3.60 17.18 -5.71
C ASN A 178 -5.01 16.59 -5.67
N ARG A 179 -5.93 17.19 -6.44
CA ARG A 179 -7.33 16.78 -6.50
C ARG A 179 -7.49 15.36 -7.02
N GLU A 180 -6.76 15.00 -8.07
CA GLU A 180 -6.88 13.69 -8.71
C GLU A 180 -6.40 12.57 -7.79
N LEU A 181 -5.26 12.79 -7.10
CA LEU A 181 -4.78 11.85 -6.09
C LEU A 181 -5.78 11.70 -4.94
N ALA A 182 -6.38 12.79 -4.48
CA ALA A 182 -7.38 12.72 -3.42
C ALA A 182 -8.61 11.89 -3.83
N MET A 183 -9.11 12.08 -5.06
CA MET A 183 -10.22 11.27 -5.59
C MET A 183 -9.84 9.78 -5.67
N ALA A 184 -8.64 9.47 -6.19
CA ALA A 184 -8.16 8.09 -6.27
C ALA A 184 -8.01 7.43 -4.89
N ILE A 185 -7.60 8.19 -3.86
CA ILE A 185 -7.56 7.70 -2.47
C ILE A 185 -8.97 7.42 -1.95
N LEU A 186 -9.94 8.30 -2.22
CA LEU A 186 -11.33 8.09 -1.81
C LEU A 186 -11.94 6.85 -2.46
N ASP A 187 -11.71 6.66 -3.76
CA ASP A 187 -12.19 5.47 -4.49
C ASP A 187 -11.55 4.18 -3.96
N ALA A 188 -10.26 4.21 -3.60
CA ALA A 188 -9.62 3.08 -2.94
C ALA A 188 -10.20 2.83 -1.54
N TYR A 189 -10.47 3.88 -0.75
CA TYR A 189 -11.03 3.73 0.60
C TYR A 189 -12.44 3.13 0.58
N GLU A 190 -13.23 3.38 -0.47
CA GLU A 190 -14.50 2.68 -0.67
C GLU A 190 -14.33 1.15 -0.68
N GLN A 191 -13.20 0.64 -1.18
CA GLN A 191 -12.91 -0.80 -1.29
C GLN A 191 -12.11 -1.37 -0.10
N VAL A 192 -11.11 -0.64 0.39
CA VAL A 192 -10.13 -1.14 1.38
C VAL A 192 -10.05 -0.31 2.67
N GLY A 193 -10.98 0.63 2.86
CA GLY A 193 -11.01 1.52 4.02
C GLY A 193 -11.16 0.78 5.35
N ASP A 194 -10.64 1.40 6.41
CA ASP A 194 -10.75 0.88 7.78
C ASP A 194 -11.37 1.90 8.74
N ARG A 195 -11.45 1.53 10.01
CA ARG A 195 -12.00 2.38 11.08
C ARG A 195 -11.27 3.70 11.25
N THR A 196 -9.96 3.76 10.98
CA THR A 196 -9.18 5.00 11.08
C THR A 196 -9.52 5.96 9.94
N SER A 197 -9.73 5.41 8.73
CA SER A 197 -10.18 6.17 7.56
C SER A 197 -11.54 6.81 7.79
N VAL A 198 -12.48 6.14 8.47
CA VAL A 198 -13.83 6.68 8.77
C VAL A 198 -13.74 8.04 9.48
N SER A 199 -12.93 8.16 10.55
CA SER A 199 -12.82 9.41 11.30
C SER A 199 -12.24 10.55 10.47
N LEU A 200 -11.30 10.25 9.57
CA LEU A 200 -10.77 11.25 8.65
C LEU A 200 -11.81 11.69 7.62
N LEU A 201 -12.54 10.76 7.03
CA LEU A 201 -13.59 11.04 6.04
C LEU A 201 -14.73 11.87 6.64
N GLU A 202 -15.12 11.58 7.89
CA GLU A 202 -16.09 12.40 8.63
C GLU A 202 -15.62 13.85 8.76
N LYS A 203 -14.36 14.07 9.13
CA LYS A 203 -13.77 15.42 9.23
C LYS A 203 -13.67 16.12 7.89
N ILE A 204 -13.41 15.38 6.81
CA ILE A 204 -13.40 15.92 5.44
C ILE A 204 -14.82 16.34 5.03
N ALA A 205 -15.80 15.46 5.22
CA ALA A 205 -17.21 15.73 4.91
C ALA A 205 -17.76 16.91 5.73
N ALA A 206 -17.39 17.01 7.00
CA ALA A 206 -17.81 18.07 7.92
C ALA A 206 -17.16 19.43 7.66
N GLY A 207 -16.09 19.49 6.87
CA GLY A 207 -15.43 20.77 6.59
C GLY A 207 -14.28 21.15 7.53
N GLU A 208 -13.75 20.21 8.32
CA GLU A 208 -12.81 20.50 9.42
C GLU A 208 -11.32 20.46 9.02
N VAL A 209 -10.98 19.88 7.87
CA VAL A 209 -9.57 19.73 7.43
C VAL A 209 -9.23 20.60 6.22
N ARG A 210 -7.94 20.76 5.92
CA ARG A 210 -7.49 21.63 4.81
C ARG A 210 -8.03 21.19 3.44
N ALA A 211 -8.25 19.90 3.23
CA ALA A 211 -8.82 19.33 2.00
C ALA A 211 -10.19 19.94 1.62
N VAL A 212 -10.88 20.52 2.59
CA VAL A 212 -12.23 21.10 2.48
C VAL A 212 -12.31 22.28 1.53
N ARG A 213 -11.17 22.91 1.22
CA ARG A 213 -11.13 23.96 0.19
C ARG A 213 -11.60 23.47 -1.18
N ASN A 214 -11.61 22.15 -1.40
CA ASN A 214 -12.14 21.55 -2.61
C ASN A 214 -13.51 20.90 -2.33
N GLN A 215 -14.55 21.51 -2.87
CA GLN A 215 -15.93 21.04 -2.71
C GLN A 215 -16.13 19.62 -3.25
N ALA A 216 -15.50 19.26 -4.37
CA ALA A 216 -15.64 17.93 -4.98
C ALA A 216 -15.06 16.82 -4.07
N ILE A 217 -13.94 17.08 -3.37
CA ILE A 217 -13.37 16.12 -2.41
C ILE A 217 -14.31 15.91 -1.23
N ARG A 218 -14.94 16.99 -0.73
CA ARG A 218 -15.89 16.93 0.38
C ARG A 218 -17.15 16.13 0.02
N GLU A 219 -17.72 16.41 -1.15
CA GLU A 219 -18.91 15.70 -1.64
C GLU A 219 -18.62 14.21 -1.85
N ARG A 220 -17.51 13.87 -2.52
CA ARG A 220 -17.10 12.48 -2.70
C ARG A 220 -16.83 11.78 -1.37
N ALA A 221 -16.19 12.45 -0.41
CA ALA A 221 -15.97 11.88 0.92
C ALA A 221 -17.28 11.58 1.64
N ALA A 222 -18.29 12.46 1.53
CA ALA A 222 -19.62 12.23 2.11
C ALA A 222 -20.35 11.06 1.44
N GLU A 223 -20.20 10.90 0.13
CA GLU A 223 -20.78 9.80 -0.65
C GLU A 223 -20.18 8.44 -0.29
N VAL A 224 -18.85 8.37 -0.13
CA VAL A 224 -18.11 7.13 0.14
C VAL A 224 -18.24 6.66 1.60
N LEU A 225 -18.53 7.57 2.53
CA LEU A 225 -18.53 7.32 3.97
C LEU A 225 -19.43 6.16 4.45
N PRO A 226 -20.66 5.95 3.95
CA PRO A 226 -21.50 4.80 4.31
C PRO A 226 -20.88 3.45 3.91
N ALA A 227 -20.26 3.37 2.73
CA ALA A 227 -19.59 2.16 2.25
C ALA A 227 -18.39 1.83 3.15
N VAL A 228 -17.56 2.83 3.49
CA VAL A 228 -16.39 2.64 4.36
C VAL A 228 -16.78 2.21 5.77
N ARG A 229 -17.87 2.75 6.34
CA ARG A 229 -18.41 2.30 7.63
C ARG A 229 -18.80 0.83 7.59
N SER A 230 -19.53 0.42 6.54
CA SER A 230 -19.95 -0.96 6.35
C SER A 230 -18.74 -1.90 6.21
N CYS A 231 -17.73 -1.52 5.43
CA CYS A 231 -16.48 -2.28 5.31
C CYS A 231 -15.73 -2.39 6.65
N ALA A 232 -15.62 -1.30 7.41
CA ALA A 232 -14.97 -1.30 8.71
C ALA A 232 -15.68 -2.20 9.73
N GLU A 233 -17.02 -2.24 9.71
CA GLU A 233 -17.82 -3.14 10.54
C GLU A 233 -17.59 -4.61 10.16
N LEU A 234 -17.60 -4.95 8.88
CA LEU A 234 -17.32 -6.31 8.39
C LEU A 234 -15.93 -6.79 8.80
N VAL A 235 -14.90 -5.95 8.63
CA VAL A 235 -13.52 -6.28 9.04
C VAL A 235 -13.43 -6.46 10.56
N SER A 236 -14.08 -5.60 11.34
CA SER A 236 -14.11 -5.71 12.80
C SER A 236 -14.84 -6.98 13.27
N ALA A 237 -15.95 -7.34 12.61
CA ALA A 237 -16.69 -8.56 12.91
C ALA A 237 -15.87 -9.81 12.61
N ALA A 238 -15.19 -9.86 11.45
CA ALA A 238 -14.32 -10.97 11.07
C ALA A 238 -13.16 -11.17 12.06
N GLN A 239 -12.54 -10.09 12.54
CA GLN A 239 -11.49 -10.16 13.56
C GLN A 239 -12.00 -10.60 14.95
N THR A 240 -13.27 -10.36 15.24
CA THR A 240 -13.90 -10.80 16.50
C THR A 240 -14.20 -12.30 16.46
N LEU A 241 -14.59 -12.84 15.30
CA LEU A 241 -14.86 -14.26 15.10
C LEU A 241 -13.58 -15.10 15.04
N LEU A 242 -12.47 -14.51 14.61
CA LEU A 242 -11.16 -15.15 14.54
C LEU A 242 -10.23 -14.69 15.67
N ARG A 243 -10.70 -14.67 16.92
CA ARG A 243 -9.76 -14.70 18.05
C ARG A 243 -9.34 -16.17 18.26
N PRO A 244 -8.20 -16.64 17.70
CA PRO A 244 -7.55 -17.80 18.28
C PRO A 244 -7.38 -17.49 19.76
N THR A 245 -7.81 -18.41 20.62
CA THR A 245 -7.48 -18.38 22.03
C THR A 245 -5.97 -18.49 22.15
N VAL A 246 -5.27 -17.34 22.17
CA VAL A 246 -3.80 -17.25 22.26
C VAL A 246 -3.28 -17.83 23.59
N ASN A 247 -4.18 -18.17 24.52
CA ASN A 247 -3.89 -18.85 25.79
C ASN A 247 -4.54 -20.25 25.84
N ALA A 248 -4.54 -20.99 24.74
CA ALA A 248 -4.69 -22.44 24.85
C ALA A 248 -3.32 -22.99 25.25
N ASP A 249 -3.11 -23.23 26.55
CA ASP A 249 -2.04 -24.11 27.02
C ASP A 249 -2.04 -25.38 26.15
N GLU A 250 -0.91 -25.74 25.56
CA GLU A 250 -0.80 -26.94 24.70
C GLU A 250 -1.22 -28.23 25.42
N ASP A 251 -1.21 -28.23 26.76
CA ASP A 251 -1.64 -29.33 27.61
C ASP A 251 -3.12 -29.26 28.03
N VAL A 252 -3.82 -28.16 27.76
CA VAL A 252 -5.28 -28.08 27.94
C VAL A 252 -5.93 -28.49 26.64
N LEU A 253 -5.91 -29.81 26.39
CA LEU A 253 -6.82 -30.43 25.44
C LEU A 253 -8.22 -29.93 25.78
N VAL A 254 -8.77 -29.13 24.87
CA VAL A 254 -10.13 -28.62 24.96
C VAL A 254 -11.01 -29.86 25.02
N ARG A 255 -11.47 -30.21 26.22
CA ARG A 255 -12.48 -31.24 26.37
C ARG A 255 -13.66 -30.74 25.55
N PRO A 256 -14.19 -31.52 24.59
CA PRO A 256 -15.41 -31.12 23.91
C PRO A 256 -16.40 -30.70 24.99
N ALA A 257 -16.97 -29.51 24.84
CA ALA A 257 -18.00 -29.06 25.75
C ALA A 257 -19.02 -30.19 25.81
N GLY A 258 -19.14 -30.82 26.99
CA GLY A 258 -20.05 -31.93 27.22
C GLY A 258 -21.46 -31.41 27.08
N GLY A 259 -21.92 -31.32 25.83
CA GLY A 259 -23.33 -31.21 25.52
C GLY A 259 -24.02 -32.47 26.06
N PRO A 260 -25.25 -32.33 26.57
CA PRO A 260 -26.01 -33.49 27.04
C PRO A 260 -26.07 -34.55 25.93
N THR A 261 -25.56 -35.75 26.22
CA THR A 261 -25.54 -36.93 25.33
C THR A 261 -26.91 -37.58 25.19
N ASP A 262 -27.97 -36.78 25.19
CA ASP A 262 -29.36 -37.27 25.08
C ASP A 262 -29.96 -36.79 23.75
N TYR A 263 -29.18 -36.99 22.68
CA TYR A 263 -29.67 -36.85 21.33
C TYR A 263 -29.91 -38.25 20.78
N ASP A 264 -31.19 -38.51 20.52
CA ASP A 264 -31.71 -39.69 19.84
C ASP A 264 -31.03 -39.82 18.47
N ASP A 265 -30.24 -40.88 18.27
CA ASP A 265 -29.41 -41.16 17.09
C ASP A 265 -30.22 -41.22 15.78
N GLU A 266 -31.56 -41.23 15.86
CA GLU A 266 -32.45 -41.28 14.71
C GLU A 266 -32.59 -39.94 13.96
N THR A 267 -32.05 -38.83 14.49
CA THR A 267 -32.17 -37.50 13.85
C THR A 267 -30.86 -36.98 13.23
N LEU A 268 -29.90 -37.87 12.95
CA LEU A 268 -28.77 -37.51 12.11
C LEU A 268 -29.24 -37.42 10.66
N LEU A 269 -29.28 -36.19 10.17
CA LEU A 269 -29.56 -35.80 8.78
C LEU A 269 -28.78 -36.71 7.82
N ARG A 270 -29.47 -37.66 7.19
CA ARG A 270 -28.92 -38.36 6.03
C ARG A 270 -28.70 -37.33 4.94
N PRO A 271 -27.51 -37.26 4.32
CA PRO A 271 -27.32 -36.45 3.12
C PRO A 271 -28.41 -36.83 2.12
N VAL A 272 -29.23 -35.84 1.74
CA VAL A 272 -30.17 -36.00 0.65
C VAL A 272 -29.33 -36.29 -0.58
N GLU A 273 -29.44 -37.52 -1.09
CA GLU A 273 -28.92 -37.90 -2.39
C GLU A 273 -29.47 -36.89 -3.40
N GLN A 274 -28.61 -35.97 -3.82
CA GLN A 274 -28.89 -35.08 -4.92
C GLN A 274 -29.03 -35.99 -6.14
N PRO A 275 -30.24 -36.11 -6.74
CA PRO A 275 -30.44 -37.01 -7.85
C PRO A 275 -29.48 -36.60 -8.95
N ASP A 276 -28.62 -37.54 -9.32
CA ASP A 276 -27.69 -37.48 -10.44
C ASP A 276 -28.50 -37.54 -11.73
N GLY A 277 -29.28 -36.47 -11.92
CA GLY A 277 -30.21 -36.24 -13.02
C GLY A 277 -29.44 -35.66 -14.18
N ALA A 278 -28.88 -36.56 -14.98
CA ALA A 278 -28.53 -36.30 -16.35
C ALA A 278 -29.70 -35.66 -17.09
N ASP A 279 -29.69 -34.33 -17.22
CA ASP A 279 -30.41 -33.64 -18.30
C ASP A 279 -29.46 -32.72 -19.03
N ARG A 280 -28.87 -33.35 -20.05
CA ARG A 280 -28.13 -32.79 -21.15
C ARG A 280 -29.11 -31.94 -21.95
N ILE A 281 -29.26 -30.67 -21.59
CA ILE A 281 -30.04 -29.73 -22.42
C ILE A 281 -29.14 -29.33 -23.59
N ASP A 282 -29.28 -30.05 -24.69
CA ASP A 282 -28.93 -29.62 -26.03
C ASP A 282 -29.70 -28.33 -26.36
N ALA A 283 -29.12 -27.17 -26.07
CA ALA A 283 -29.62 -25.89 -26.53
C ALA A 283 -28.98 -25.53 -27.87
N ALA A 284 -29.70 -25.94 -28.92
CA ALA A 284 -29.49 -25.58 -30.30
C ALA A 284 -29.36 -24.08 -30.53
N THR A 285 -28.39 -23.73 -31.38
CA THR A 285 -28.57 -22.94 -32.60
C THR A 285 -29.85 -22.10 -32.68
N SER A 286 -29.77 -20.82 -32.34
CA SER A 286 -30.64 -19.80 -32.93
C SER A 286 -29.78 -18.71 -33.56
N ARG A 287 -29.72 -18.78 -34.89
CA ARG A 287 -29.39 -17.65 -35.76
C ARG A 287 -30.33 -16.49 -35.43
N THR A 288 -29.78 -15.28 -35.36
CA THR A 288 -30.56 -14.05 -35.59
C THR A 288 -29.80 -13.21 -36.62
N PRO A 289 -30.50 -12.73 -37.67
CA PRO A 289 -29.89 -12.14 -38.86
C PRO A 289 -29.55 -10.66 -38.64
N GLY A 290 -28.78 -10.12 -39.57
CA GLY A 290 -28.23 -8.78 -39.53
C GLY A 290 -29.24 -7.63 -39.51
N ASN A 291 -28.69 -6.49 -39.13
CA ASN A 291 -29.17 -5.15 -39.38
C ASN A 291 -27.87 -4.31 -39.47
N GLY A 292 -27.39 -3.86 -40.63
CA GLY A 292 -28.16 -3.08 -41.59
C GLY A 292 -28.30 -1.67 -41.02
N ASN A 293 -27.30 -0.82 -41.24
CA ASN A 293 -27.40 0.64 -41.28
C ASN A 293 -26.03 1.23 -41.68
N ASP A 294 -25.81 1.19 -42.99
CA ASP A 294 -25.25 2.32 -43.73
C ASP A 294 -26.23 3.53 -43.66
N GLU A 295 -25.76 4.72 -44.07
CA GLU A 295 -26.40 6.04 -44.07
C GLU A 295 -26.39 6.81 -42.73
N ALA A 296 -25.88 8.03 -42.60
CA ALA A 296 -25.80 9.09 -43.60
C ALA A 296 -24.60 10.03 -43.38
N ALA A 297 -24.05 10.45 -44.51
CA ALA A 297 -23.19 11.62 -44.68
C ALA A 297 -24.01 12.93 -44.63
N ALA A 298 -23.28 14.06 -44.63
CA ALA A 298 -23.70 15.47 -44.75
C ALA A 298 -24.19 16.11 -43.44
N THR A 299 -23.67 17.25 -42.97
CA THR A 299 -23.61 18.56 -43.65
C THR A 299 -22.69 19.48 -42.79
N LEU A 300 -21.55 19.97 -43.26
CA LEU A 300 -21.32 21.29 -43.91
C LEU A 300 -21.86 22.53 -43.17
N ARG A 301 -20.90 23.42 -42.82
CA ARG A 301 -20.97 24.90 -42.71
C ARG A 301 -21.80 25.55 -41.60
N GLY A 302 -21.06 26.30 -40.79
CA GLY A 302 -21.46 27.46 -39.98
C GLY A 302 -20.19 28.09 -39.44
#